data_AF-A0A059FUV8-F1
#
_entry.id   AF-A0A059FUV8-F1
#
_cell.length_a   1.000
_cell.length_b   1.000
_cell.length_c   1.000
_cell.angle_alpha   90.00
_cell.angle_beta   90.00
_cell.angle_gamma   90.00
#
_symmetry.space_group_name_H-M   'P 1'
#
loop_
_entity.id
_entity.type
_entity.pdbx_description
1 polymer ?
#
loop_
_entity_poly.entity_id
_entity_poly.type
_entity_poly.pdbx_seq_one_letter_code
_entity_poly.pdbx_strand_id
1 'polypeptide(L)'
;MPEAVSGKATLETWTINRQKWFRGLDEPFVVGLVTLVEQDGLNLTTNIVNCPFDQLEFGMPVRLIFQNIEDVWLPLFEPDRMSPE
;
A
#
# COMPACT_ATOMS: atom_id res chain seq x y z
N MET A 1 5.39 -10.78 -22.73
CA MET A 1 4.18 -9.93 -22.68
C MET A 1 3.97 -9.54 -21.22
N PRO A 2 3.38 -8.39 -20.89
CA PRO A 2 2.98 -8.11 -19.51
C PRO A 2 1.96 -9.15 -19.06
N GLU A 3 2.07 -9.60 -17.82
CA GLU A 3 1.18 -10.57 -17.17
C GLU A 3 0.58 -9.93 -15.91
N ALA A 4 -0.66 -10.30 -15.60
CA ALA A 4 -1.31 -9.82 -14.39
C ALA A 4 -0.69 -10.49 -13.15
N VAL A 5 -0.44 -9.68 -12.12
CA VAL A 5 0.05 -10.15 -10.81
C VAL A 5 -1.12 -10.36 -9.85
N SER A 6 -0.90 -11.12 -8.77
CA SER A 6 -1.92 -11.40 -7.75
C SER A 6 -2.35 -10.17 -6.95
N GLY A 7 -1.49 -9.13 -6.92
CA GLY A 7 -1.68 -7.97 -6.07
C GLY A 7 -1.28 -8.20 -4.61
N LYS A 8 -0.67 -9.34 -4.27
CA LYS A 8 -0.06 -9.57 -2.94
C LYS A 8 1.34 -8.98 -2.90
N ALA A 9 1.71 -8.40 -1.77
CA ALA A 9 3.01 -7.81 -1.56
C ALA A 9 3.46 -7.86 -0.09
N THR A 10 4.72 -7.50 0.12
CA THR A 10 5.34 -7.36 1.43
C THR A 10 5.71 -5.89 1.65
N LEU A 11 5.40 -5.32 2.82
CA LEU A 11 5.80 -3.97 3.18
C LEU A 11 7.29 -3.93 3.59
N GLU A 12 8.12 -3.30 2.78
CA GLU A 12 9.57 -3.19 3.01
C GLU A 12 9.94 -2.04 3.93
N THR A 13 9.29 -0.89 3.76
CA THR A 13 9.51 0.30 4.59
C THR A 13 8.39 1.30 4.37
N TRP A 14 8.26 2.29 5.26
CA TRP A 14 7.26 3.34 5.15
C TRP A 14 7.70 4.64 5.81
N THR A 15 7.01 5.72 5.43
CA THR A 15 7.03 7.00 6.13
C THR A 15 5.62 7.43 6.45
N ILE A 16 5.45 8.16 7.57
CA ILE A 16 4.18 8.79 7.92
C ILE A 16 4.30 10.27 7.56
N ASN A 17 3.60 10.66 6.50
CA ASN A 17 3.55 12.06 6.08
C ASN A 17 2.52 12.82 6.93
N ARG A 18 2.96 13.92 7.53
CA ARG A 18 2.15 14.80 8.40
C ARG A 18 2.06 16.23 7.88
N GLN A 19 2.53 16.48 6.65
CA GLN A 19 2.63 17.83 6.10
C GLN A 19 1.63 18.04 4.97
N LYS A 20 0.70 18.97 5.18
CA LYS A 20 -0.39 19.26 4.24
C LYS A 20 0.07 19.98 2.99
N TRP A 21 0.49 19.21 2.00
CA TRP A 21 1.01 19.72 0.72
C TRP A 21 -0.06 20.39 -0.16
N PHE A 22 -1.32 19.95 -0.09
CA PHE A 22 -2.42 20.55 -0.87
C PHE A 22 -3.77 20.53 -0.14
N ARG A 23 -4.70 21.37 -0.62
CA ARG A 23 -6.08 21.42 -0.10
C ARG A 23 -6.81 20.13 -0.48
N GLY A 24 -7.48 19.52 0.49
CA GLY A 24 -8.20 18.26 0.30
C GLY A 24 -7.39 16.99 0.56
N LEU A 25 -6.09 17.10 0.87
CA LEU A 25 -5.33 15.96 1.40
C LEU A 25 -5.68 15.76 2.87
N ASP A 26 -6.22 14.59 3.18
CA ASP A 26 -6.45 14.15 4.55
C ASP A 26 -5.13 13.64 5.14
N GLU A 27 -4.78 14.17 6.31
CA GLU A 27 -3.53 13.87 6.99
C GLU A 27 -3.81 13.34 8.40
N PRO A 28 -2.93 12.49 8.95
CA PRO A 28 -1.70 11.95 8.35
C PRO A 28 -1.97 10.79 7.37
N PHE A 29 -1.01 10.47 6.50
CA PHE A 29 -1.07 9.29 5.64
C PHE A 29 0.27 8.57 5.54
N VAL A 30 0.24 7.30 5.11
CA VAL A 30 1.43 6.44 5.00
C VAL A 30 1.84 6.34 3.55
N VAL A 31 3.12 6.53 3.27
CA VAL A 31 3.74 6.17 2.00
C VAL A 31 4.65 4.98 2.25
N GLY A 32 4.31 3.84 1.65
CA GLY A 32 5.02 2.58 1.77
C GLY A 32 5.80 2.24 0.50
N LEU A 33 6.84 1.43 0.68
CA LEU A 33 7.52 0.70 -0.38
C LEU A 33 7.13 -0.77 -0.22
N VAL A 34 6.53 -1.37 -1.25
CA VAL A 34 6.08 -2.76 -1.21
C VAL A 34 6.75 -3.60 -2.30
N THR A 35 7.19 -4.80 -1.98
CA THR A 35 7.70 -5.79 -2.94
C THR A 35 6.57 -6.74 -3.33
N LEU A 36 6.26 -6.84 -4.62
CA LEU A 36 5.27 -7.81 -5.12
C LEU A 36 5.79 -9.26 -4.97
N VAL A 37 4.92 -10.19 -4.57
CA VAL A 37 5.32 -11.58 -4.30
C VAL A 37 5.81 -12.33 -5.55
N GLU A 38 5.45 -11.87 -6.74
CA GLU A 38 5.85 -12.48 -8.01
C GLU A 38 7.28 -12.10 -8.44
N GLN A 39 7.84 -11.02 -7.91
CA GLN A 39 9.15 -10.54 -8.35
C GLN A 39 9.93 -9.83 -7.23
N ASP A 40 10.84 -10.59 -6.60
CA ASP A 40 11.77 -10.05 -5.62
C ASP A 40 12.59 -8.87 -6.19
N GLY A 41 12.73 -7.82 -5.38
CA GLY A 41 13.45 -6.60 -5.75
C GLY A 41 12.65 -5.62 -6.63
N LEU A 42 11.44 -5.97 -7.08
CA LEU A 42 10.52 -5.03 -7.71
C LEU A 42 9.70 -4.31 -6.65
N ASN A 43 10.09 -3.08 -6.37
CA ASN A 43 9.44 -2.23 -5.38
C ASN A 43 8.45 -1.25 -6.01
N LEU A 44 7.26 -1.15 -5.42
CA LEU A 44 6.26 -0.15 -5.75
C LEU A 44 6.11 0.84 -4.59
N THR A 45 6.20 2.15 -4.90
CA THR A 45 5.87 3.20 -3.94
C THR A 45 4.38 3.51 -4.02
N THR A 46 3.68 3.41 -2.90
CA THR A 46 2.22 3.54 -2.84
C THR A 46 1.77 3.97 -1.43
N ASN A 47 0.47 4.22 -1.24
CA ASN A 47 -0.08 4.43 0.10
C ASN A 47 -0.46 3.11 0.77
N ILE A 48 -0.18 3.04 2.07
CA ILE A 48 -0.74 2.00 2.94
C ILE A 48 -1.97 2.56 3.63
N VAL A 49 -3.12 1.94 3.41
CA VAL A 49 -4.42 2.39 3.92
C VAL A 49 -5.05 1.33 4.82
N ASN A 50 -6.10 1.71 5.54
CA ASN A 50 -6.84 0.82 6.45
C ASN A 50 -5.97 0.11 7.52
N CYS A 51 -4.84 0.72 7.86
CA CYS A 51 -3.91 0.27 8.87
C CYS A 51 -3.60 1.43 9.84
N PRO A 52 -3.82 1.26 11.16
CA PRO A 52 -3.31 2.19 12.16
C PRO A 52 -1.78 2.33 12.06
N PHE A 53 -1.26 3.54 12.22
CA PHE A 53 0.17 3.81 12.01
C PHE A 53 1.10 3.06 12.97
N ASP A 54 0.62 2.77 14.17
CA ASP A 54 1.31 2.04 15.22
C ASP A 54 1.27 0.51 15.05
N GLN A 55 0.53 0.03 14.04
CA GLN A 55 0.44 -1.39 13.69
C GLN A 55 1.25 -1.76 12.45
N LEU A 56 1.90 -0.79 11.79
CA LEU A 56 2.76 -1.07 10.65
C LEU A 56 4.03 -1.80 11.09
N GLU A 57 4.35 -2.88 10.39
CA GLU A 57 5.48 -3.75 10.69
C GLU A 57 6.29 -3.99 9.41
N PHE A 58 7.63 -4.09 9.57
CA PHE A 58 8.51 -4.53 8.51
C PHE A 58 8.16 -5.97 8.12
N GLY A 59 8.05 -6.25 6.82
CA GLY A 59 7.67 -7.57 6.34
C GLY A 59 6.17 -7.87 6.43
N MET A 60 5.33 -6.89 6.80
CA MET A 60 3.88 -7.07 6.87
C MET A 60 3.32 -7.49 5.50
N PRO A 61 2.55 -8.60 5.41
CA PRO A 61 1.79 -8.94 4.21
C PRO A 61 0.72 -7.89 3.93
N VAL A 62 0.69 -7.40 2.70
CA VAL A 62 -0.30 -6.43 2.23
C VAL A 62 -0.90 -6.88 0.91
N ARG A 63 -2.11 -6.42 0.62
CA ARG A 63 -2.80 -6.71 -0.63
C ARG A 63 -3.29 -5.44 -1.32
N LEU A 64 -3.29 -5.50 -2.64
CA LEU A 64 -3.74 -4.46 -3.54
C LEU A 64 -5.24 -4.20 -3.34
N ILE A 65 -5.58 -2.93 -3.26
CA ILE A 65 -6.93 -2.41 -3.48
C ILE A 65 -6.87 -1.30 -4.50
N PHE A 66 -7.99 -1.05 -5.17
CA PHE A 66 -8.10 0.05 -6.09
C PHE A 66 -9.04 1.10 -5.52
N GLN A 67 -8.54 2.33 -5.38
CA GLN A 67 -9.37 3.48 -5.09
C GLN A 67 -9.77 4.14 -6.41
N ASN A 68 -11.08 4.33 -6.63
CA ASN A 68 -11.55 5.12 -7.75
C ASN A 68 -11.60 6.59 -7.35
N ILE A 69 -11.00 7.44 -8.18
CA ILE A 69 -11.09 8.89 -8.11
C ILE A 69 -11.50 9.37 -9.49
N GLU A 70 -12.76 9.78 -9.63
CA GLU A 70 -13.35 10.18 -10.90
C GLU A 70 -13.19 9.07 -11.96
N ASP A 71 -12.40 9.30 -13.01
CA ASP A 71 -12.15 8.36 -14.12
C ASP A 71 -10.86 7.54 -13.96
N VAL A 72 -10.13 7.71 -12.85
CA VAL A 72 -8.86 7.03 -12.58
C VAL A 72 -8.99 6.01 -11.45
N TRP A 73 -8.24 4.92 -11.54
CA TRP A 73 -8.09 3.91 -10.49
C TRP A 73 -6.66 3.89 -9.96
N LEU A 74 -6.49 4.22 -8.69
CA LEU A 74 -5.20 4.25 -8.02
C LEU A 74 -4.94 2.91 -7.30
N PRO A 75 -3.78 2.25 -7.54
CA PRO A 75 -3.38 1.06 -6.82
C PRO A 75 -2.82 1.43 -5.44
N LEU A 76 -3.55 1.07 -4.39
CA LEU A 76 -3.14 1.24 -2.99
C LEU A 76 -2.99 -0.13 -2.31
N PHE A 77 -2.43 -0.17 -1.12
CA PHE A 77 -2.25 -1.42 -0.38
C PHE A 77 -2.82 -1.31 1.04
N GLU A 78 -3.37 -2.41 1.52
CA GLU A 78 -3.83 -2.56 2.91
C GLU A 78 -3.33 -3.87 3.51
N PRO A 79 -3.26 -4.02 4.85
CA PRO A 79 -2.85 -5.28 5.48
C PRO A 79 -3.64 -6.45 4.92
N ASP A 80 -2.94 -7.50 4.49
CA ASP A 80 -3.56 -8.74 4.04
C ASP A 80 -4.01 -9.53 5.26
N ARG A 81 -5.15 -9.11 5.82
CA ARG A 81 -5.82 -9.81 6.90
C ARG A 81 -6.31 -11.14 6.35
N MET A 82 -5.47 -12.16 6.39
CA MET A 82 -5.96 -13.53 6.38
C MET A 82 -6.82 -13.67 7.64
N SER A 83 -8.14 -13.82 7.46
CA SER A 83 -8.97 -14.42 8.50
C SER A 83 -8.30 -15.73 8.90
N PRO A 84 -7.99 -15.98 10.19
CA PRO A 84 -7.66 -17.34 10.59
C PRO A 84 -8.88 -18.21 10.27
N GLU A 85 -8.63 -19.34 9.61
CA GLU A 85 -9.63 -20.43 9.53
C GLU A 85 -10.05 -20.89 10.94
#